data_AF-A0A2I3TH60-F1
#
_entry.id   AF-A0A2I3TH60-F1
#
_cell.length_a   1.000
_cell.length_b   1.000
_cell.length_c   1.000
_cell.angle_alpha   90.00
_cell.angle_beta   90.00
_cell.angle_gamma   90.00
#
_symmetry.space_group_name_H-M   'P 1'
#
loop_
_entity.id
_entity.type
_entity.pdbx_description
1 polymer ?
#
loop_
_entity_poly.entity_id
_entity_poly.type
_entity_poly.pdbx_seq_one_letter_code
_entity_poly.pdbx_strand_id
1 'polypeptide(L)' 'MNGLTLGGQKYTVVLDSLLQDGELTTDLRMKSIGGAPTFNVIVTMTAKMLGLLMGKEGIHGNFINK' A
#
# COMPACT_ATOMS: atom_id res chain seq x y z
N MET A 1 12.12 -3.91 -10.63
CA MET A 1 11.25 -2.86 -10.09
C MET A 1 11.82 -2.34 -8.79
N ASN A 2 12.14 -1.06 -8.74
CA ASN A 2 12.59 -0.41 -7.51
C ASN A 2 11.35 -0.18 -6.64
N GLY A 3 11.36 -0.72 -5.42
CA GLY A 3 10.28 -0.47 -4.46
C GLY A 3 10.27 1.00 -4.01
N LEU A 4 9.26 1.39 -3.25
CA LEU A 4 9.17 2.74 -2.66
C LEU A 4 9.38 2.68 -1.14
N THR A 5 9.58 3.85 -0.54
CA THR A 5 9.75 3.98 0.92
C THR A 5 8.72 4.95 1.49
N LEU A 6 8.01 4.54 2.54
CA LEU A 6 7.10 5.40 3.32
C LEU A 6 7.57 5.40 4.78
N GLY A 7 7.83 6.58 5.35
CA GLY A 7 8.29 6.70 6.73
C GLY A 7 9.57 5.91 7.05
N GLY A 8 10.47 5.73 6.06
CA GLY A 8 11.70 4.92 6.20
C GLY A 8 11.51 3.42 5.98
N GLN A 9 10.27 2.93 5.87
CA GLN A 9 9.96 1.54 5.61
C GLN A 9 9.84 1.25 4.11
N LYS A 10 10.45 0.15 3.63
CA LYS A 10 10.41 -0.26 2.21
C LYS A 10 9.13 -1.04 1.89
N TYR A 11 8.58 -0.78 0.70
CA TYR A 11 7.40 -1.43 0.14
C TYR A 11 7.64 -1.89 -1.30
N THR A 12 6.92 -2.94 -1.70
CA THR A 12 6.75 -3.35 -3.10
C THR A 12 5.37 -2.90 -3.57
N VAL A 13 5.30 -2.34 -4.76
CA VAL A 13 4.02 -2.03 -5.42
C VAL A 13 3.42 -3.33 -5.94
N VAL A 14 2.16 -3.60 -5.59
CA VAL A 14 1.39 -4.77 -6.02
C VAL A 14 0.51 -4.41 -7.21
N LEU A 15 -0.22 -3.29 -7.11
CA LEU A 15 -1.03 -2.71 -8.17
C LEU A 15 -0.91 -1.19 -8.11
N ASP A 16 -0.77 -0.54 -9.25
CA ASP A 16 -0.71 0.92 -9.37
C ASP A 16 -1.84 1.41 -10.28
N SER A 17 -2.84 2.03 -9.67
CA SER A 17 -3.98 2.69 -10.32
C SER A 17 -4.21 4.09 -9.74
N LEU A 18 -3.18 4.72 -9.15
CA LEU A 18 -3.35 5.93 -8.33
C LEU A 18 -3.88 7.13 -9.13
N LEU A 19 -3.50 7.20 -10.40
CA LEU A 19 -3.87 8.25 -11.35
C LEU A 19 -4.86 7.75 -12.40
N GLN A 20 -5.40 6.55 -12.23
CA GLN A 20 -6.43 6.01 -13.12
C GLN A 20 -7.81 6.46 -12.62
N ASP A 21 -8.56 7.13 -13.50
CA ASP A 21 -9.91 7.58 -13.21
C ASP A 21 -10.79 6.42 -12.75
N GLY A 22 -11.48 6.60 -11.61
CA GLY A 22 -12.38 5.62 -11.01
C GLY A 22 -11.76 4.71 -9.96
N GLU A 23 -10.45 4.44 -10.04
CA GLU A 23 -9.75 3.55 -9.09
C GLU A 23 -8.99 4.35 -8.02
N LEU A 24 -8.15 5.30 -8.45
CA LEU A 24 -7.39 6.23 -7.60
C LEU A 24 -6.67 5.57 -6.42
N THR A 25 -6.22 4.32 -6.57
CA THR A 25 -5.60 3.53 -5.49
C THR A 25 -4.25 2.93 -5.88
N THR A 26 -3.46 2.55 -4.88
CA THR A 26 -2.24 1.77 -5.07
C THR A 26 -2.12 0.78 -3.93
N ASP A 27 -2.02 -0.50 -4.27
CA ASP A 27 -1.78 -1.57 -3.33
C ASP A 27 -0.28 -1.75 -3.14
N LEU A 28 0.15 -1.73 -1.88
CA LEU A 28 1.53 -1.88 -1.46
C LEU A 28 1.65 -3.05 -0.49
N ARG A 29 2.79 -3.76 -0.55
CA ARG A 29 3.18 -4.74 0.44
C ARG A 29 4.51 -4.39 1.08
N MET A 30 4.54 -4.32 2.41
CA MET A 30 5.76 -4.04 3.17
C MET A 30 6.82 -5.10 2.88
N LYS A 31 8.08 -4.67 2.68
CA LYS A 31 9.22 -5.59 2.66
C LYS A 31 9.70 -5.84 4.09
N SER A 32 9.75 -7.10 4.48
CA SER A 32 10.29 -7.52 5.78
C SER A 32 11.78 -7.20 5.89
N ILE A 33 12.21 -6.83 7.10
CA ILE A 33 13.62 -6.78 7.50
C ILE A 33 13.79 -7.86 8.58
N GLY A 34 14.72 -8.79 8.36
CA GLY A 34 15.04 -9.82 9.36
C GLY A 34 13.91 -10.81 9.68
N GLY A 35 12.94 -11.01 8.77
CA GLY A 35 11.84 -11.95 8.97
C GLY A 35 10.67 -11.40 9.80
N ALA A 36 10.67 -10.11 10.11
CA ALA A 36 9.53 -9.44 10.74
C ALA A 36 8.23 -9.58 9.91
N PRO A 37 7.04 -9.54 10.55
CA PRO A 37 5.76 -9.56 9.85
C PRO A 37 5.66 -8.49 8.75
N THR A 38 4.87 -8.79 7.73
CA THR A 38 4.59 -7.85 6.63
C THR A 38 3.14 -7.45 6.63
N PHE A 39 2.88 -6.23 6.17
CA PHE A 39 1.55 -5.63 6.15
C PHE A 39 1.20 -5.18 4.74
N ASN A 40 -0.07 -5.33 4.39
CA ASN A 40 -0.64 -4.74 3.19
C ASN A 40 -1.05 -3.28 3.50
N VAL A 41 -0.78 -2.39 2.56
CA VAL A 41 -1.08 -0.97 2.66
C VAL A 41 -1.77 -0.52 1.38
N ILE A 42 -2.75 0.34 1.51
CA ILE A 42 -3.37 1.02 0.38
C ILE A 42 -3.10 2.50 0.49
N VAL A 43 -2.72 3.07 -0.63
CA VAL A 43 -2.71 4.51 -0.83
C VAL A 43 -3.92 4.84 -1.70
N THR A 44 -4.78 5.75 -1.25
CA THR A 44 -5.88 6.28 -2.04
C THR A 44 -5.68 7.76 -2.28
N MET A 45 -5.92 8.23 -3.51
CA MET A 45 -5.85 9.62 -3.86
C MET A 45 -7.25 10.23 -3.88
N THR A 46 -7.39 11.36 -3.20
CA THR A 46 -8.55 12.25 -3.30
C THR A 46 -8.13 13.53 -4.00
N ALA A 47 -9.08 14.44 -4.25
CA ALA A 47 -8.79 15.71 -4.92
C ALA A 47 -7.71 16.57 -4.23
N LYS A 48 -7.45 16.37 -2.92
CA LYS A 48 -6.51 17.20 -2.15
C LYS A 48 -5.59 16.43 -1.20
N MET A 49 -5.77 15.12 -1.05
CA MET A 49 -5.06 14.32 -0.04
C MET A 49 -4.74 12.92 -0.55
N LEU A 50 -3.68 12.34 0.02
CA LEU A 50 -3.41 10.91 -0.02
C LEU A 50 -3.85 10.29 1.31
N GLY A 51 -4.80 9.35 1.26
CA GLY A 51 -5.15 8.50 2.39
C GLY A 51 -4.26 7.26 2.40
N LEU A 52 -3.71 6.90 3.56
CA LEU A 52 -2.94 5.68 3.73
C LEU A 52 -3.60 4.81 4.79
N LEU A 53 -3.92 3.57 4.43
CA LEU A 53 -4.49 2.58 5.34
C LEU A 53 -3.62 1.33 5.38
N MET A 54 -3.24 0.91 6.58
CA MET A 54 -2.43 -0.29 6.81
C MET A 54 -3.23 -1.33 7.57
N GLY A 55 -3.29 -2.54 7.02
CA GLY A 55 -3.89 -3.68 7.70
C GLY A 55 -3.02 -4.15 8.85
N LYS A 56 -3.64 -4.71 9.89
CA LYS A 56 -2.90 -5.50 10.89
C LYS A 56 -2.32 -6.76 10.27
N GLU A 57 -1.45 -7.45 11.01
CA GLU A 57 -0.85 -8.71 10.58
C GLU A 57 -1.93 -9.72 10.14
N GLY A 58 -1.71 -10.38 9.01
CA GLY A 58 -2.64 -11.37 8.46
C GLY A 58 -3.87 -10.81 7.74
N ILE A 59 -4.12 -9.50 7.77
CA ILE A 59 -5.24 -8.89 7.03
C ILE A 59 -4.93 -8.85 5.54
N HIS A 60 -5.79 -9.48 4.74
CA HIS A 60 -5.65 -9.52 3.29
C HIS A 60 -5.93 -8.16 2.63
N GLY A 61 -5.23 -7.84 1.54
CA GLY A 61 -5.33 -6.55 0.84
C GLY A 61 -6.76 -6.19 0.43
N ASN A 62 -7.52 -7.14 -0.11
CA ASN A 62 -8.93 -6.93 -0.49
C ASN A 62 -9.89 -6.65 0.68
N PHE A 63 -9.48 -6.83 1.94
CA PHE A 63 -10.30 -6.34 3.07
C PHE A 63 -10.03 -4.87 3.37
N ILE A 64 -8.91 -4.35 2.88
CA ILE A 64 -8.50 -2.96 3.02
C ILE A 64 -8.96 -2.17 1.77
N ASN A 65 -8.84 -2.77 0.56
CA ASN A 65 -9.31 -2.23 -0.72
C ASN A 65 -10.66 -2.86 -1.02
N LYS A 66 -11.75 -2.10 -0.97
CA LYS A 66 -13.10 -2.62 -1.20
C LYS A 66 -13.69 -2.07 -2.48
#